data_AF-A0A847FTW5-F1
#
_entry.id   AF-A0A847FTW5-F1
#
_cell.length_a   1.000
_cell.length_b   1.000
_cell.length_c   1.000
_cell.angle_alpha   90.00
_cell.angle_beta   90.00
_cell.angle_gamma   90.00
#
_symmetry.space_group_name_H-M   'P 1'
#
loop_
_entity.id
_entity.type
_entity.pdbx_description
1 polymer ?
#
loop_
_entity_poly.entity_id
_entity_poly.type
_entity_poly.pdbx_seq_one_letter_code
_entity_poly.pdbx_strand_id
1 'polypeptide(L)' 'MAARMSTLAEVFQGWEGHQASLVSAITPLAPEQLLWRPAAGLNSVGELARHISLARVDWFARDLFGHITLPPLADPV' A
#
# COMPACT_ATOMS: atom_id res chain seq x y z
N MET A 1 -8.41 6.61 27.27
CA MET A 1 -7.42 5.53 27.07
C MET A 1 -6.28 6.12 26.25
N ALA A 2 -5.08 6.28 26.83
CA ALA A 2 -3.96 6.91 26.11
C ALA A 2 -3.48 5.98 24.98
N ALA A 3 -3.30 6.51 23.77
CA ALA A 3 -2.79 5.74 22.64
C ALA A 3 -1.33 5.35 22.88
N ARG A 4 -1.03 4.06 22.77
CA ARG A 4 0.35 3.56 22.87
C ARG A 4 1.07 3.92 21.57
N MET A 5 2.22 4.58 21.68
CA MET A 5 3.11 4.77 20.53
C MET A 5 3.78 3.44 20.18
N SER A 6 3.54 2.94 18.98
CA SER A 6 4.25 1.77 18.45
C SER A 6 5.65 2.18 17.97
N THR A 7 6.61 1.32 18.19
CA THR A 7 7.95 1.43 17.58
C THR A 7 7.87 1.16 16.08
N LEU A 8 8.83 1.69 15.32
CA LEU A 8 8.92 1.43 13.89
C LEU A 8 9.09 -0.08 13.58
N ALA A 9 9.76 -0.83 14.46
CA ALA A 9 9.89 -2.28 14.35
C ALA A 9 8.54 -3.00 14.47
N GLU A 10 7.68 -2.61 15.42
CA GLU A 10 6.33 -3.17 15.58
C GLU A 10 5.44 -2.84 14.37
N VAL A 11 5.60 -1.64 13.79
CA VAL A 11 4.90 -1.26 12.56
C VAL A 11 5.31 -2.14 11.39
N PHE A 12 6.62 -2.34 11.18
CA PHE A 12 7.12 -3.20 10.10
C PHE A 12 6.72 -4.67 10.28
N GLN A 13 6.75 -5.19 11.51
CA GLN A 13 6.29 -6.55 11.80
C GLN A 13 4.80 -6.72 11.45
N GLY A 14 3.97 -5.76 11.85
CA GLY A 14 2.55 -5.76 11.50
C GLY A 14 2.34 -5.72 9.98
N TRP A 15 3.17 -4.97 9.26
CA TRP A 15 3.10 -4.88 7.80
C TRP A 15 3.51 -6.16 7.09
N GLU A 16 4.54 -6.86 7.59
CA GLU A 16 4.96 -8.16 7.05
C GLU A 16 3.83 -9.19 7.20
N GLY A 17 3.23 -9.29 8.39
CA GLY A 17 2.09 -10.17 8.62
C GLY A 17 0.91 -9.82 7.69
N HIS A 18 0.61 -8.54 7.53
CA HIS A 18 -0.44 -8.10 6.61
C HIS A 18 -0.12 -8.40 5.14
N GLN A 19 1.13 -8.24 4.69
CA GLN A 19 1.55 -8.68 3.35
C GLN A 19 1.34 -10.18 3.17
N ALA A 20 1.79 -11.00 4.12
CA ALA A 20 1.69 -12.44 4.04
C ALA A 20 0.23 -12.89 3.93
N SER A 21 -0.67 -12.30 4.72
CA SER A 21 -2.11 -12.56 4.61
C SER A 21 -2.68 -12.16 3.25
N LEU A 22 -2.29 -10.99 2.72
CA LEU A 22 -2.76 -10.51 1.43
C LEU A 22 -2.31 -11.43 0.28
N VAL A 23 -1.03 -11.81 0.26
CA VAL A 23 -0.47 -12.74 -0.73
C VAL A 23 -1.18 -14.09 -0.63
N SER A 24 -1.29 -14.66 0.57
CA SER A 24 -1.96 -15.94 0.78
C SER A 24 -3.42 -15.93 0.33
N ALA A 25 -4.12 -14.80 0.44
CA ALA A 25 -5.51 -14.68 0.01
C ALA A 25 -5.65 -14.55 -1.52
N ILE A 26 -4.69 -13.89 -2.20
CA ILE A 26 -4.78 -13.60 -3.64
C ILE A 26 -4.16 -14.70 -4.50
N THR A 27 -3.03 -15.28 -4.09
CA THR A 27 -2.29 -16.29 -4.87
C THR A 27 -3.15 -17.46 -5.39
N PRO A 28 -4.12 -18.02 -4.62
CA PRO A 28 -4.92 -19.14 -5.11
C PRO A 28 -6.05 -18.72 -6.06
N LEU A 29 -6.30 -17.42 -6.27
CA LEU A 29 -7.42 -16.95 -7.07
C LEU A 29 -7.12 -17.02 -8.58
N ALA A 30 -8.07 -17.56 -9.33
CA ALA A 30 -8.06 -17.51 -10.78
C ALA A 30 -8.32 -16.08 -11.29
N PRO A 31 -7.85 -15.72 -12.51
CA PRO A 31 -8.07 -14.40 -13.09
C PRO A 31 -9.54 -13.95 -13.09
N GLU A 32 -10.47 -14.87 -13.33
CA GLU A 32 -11.90 -14.59 -13.36
C GLU A 32 -12.44 -14.21 -11.96
N GLN A 33 -11.85 -14.77 -10.91
CA GLN A 33 -12.20 -14.43 -9.52
C GLN A 33 -11.68 -13.05 -9.14
N LEU A 34 -10.56 -12.61 -9.73
CA LEU A 34 -10.06 -11.24 -9.55
C LEU A 34 -10.97 -10.19 -10.22
N LEU A 35 -11.75 -10.59 -11.22
CA LEU A 35 -12.73 -9.73 -11.90
C LEU A 35 -14.07 -9.65 -11.15
N TRP A 36 -14.32 -10.51 -10.17
CA TRP A 36 -15.57 -10.52 -9.41
C TRP A 36 -15.78 -9.20 -8.65
N ARG A 37 -17.02 -8.71 -8.67
CA ARG A 37 -17.47 -7.51 -7.95
C ARG A 37 -18.68 -7.85 -7.07
N PRO A 38 -18.75 -7.30 -5.84
CA PRO A 38 -19.89 -7.53 -4.96
C PRO A 38 -21.18 -6.83 -5.42
N ALA A 39 -21.06 -5.68 -6.10
CA ALA A 39 -22.17 -4.96 -6.69
C ALA A 39 -21.68 -4.06 -7.85
N ALA A 40 -22.59 -3.61 -8.70
CA ALA A 40 -22.29 -2.61 -9.73
C ALA A 40 -21.74 -1.33 -9.08
N GLY A 41 -20.64 -0.80 -9.61
CA GLY A 41 -19.98 0.41 -9.10
C GLY A 41 -19.02 0.19 -7.92
N LEU A 42 -18.90 -1.03 -7.38
CA LEU A 42 -17.88 -1.36 -6.38
C LEU A 42 -16.64 -1.97 -7.03
N ASN A 43 -15.49 -1.80 -6.38
CA ASN A 43 -14.22 -2.35 -6.84
C ASN A 43 -14.26 -3.88 -6.94
N SER A 44 -13.56 -4.44 -7.92
CA SER A 44 -13.33 -5.87 -8.01
C SER A 44 -12.32 -6.34 -6.96
N VAL A 45 -12.23 -7.65 -6.74
CA VAL A 45 -11.21 -8.24 -5.85
C VAL A 45 -9.80 -7.82 -6.26
N GLY A 46 -9.50 -7.87 -7.57
CA GLY A 46 -8.19 -7.46 -8.10
C GLY A 46 -7.90 -5.96 -7.91
N GLU A 47 -8.91 -5.10 -8.05
CA GLU A 47 -8.77 -3.66 -7.81
C GLU A 47 -8.50 -3.36 -6.33
N LEU A 48 -9.18 -4.05 -5.41
CA LEU A 48 -8.92 -3.93 -3.97
C LEU A 48 -7.53 -4.42 -3.60
N ALA A 49 -7.12 -5.59 -4.12
CA ALA A 49 -5.78 -6.13 -3.94
C ALA A 49 -4.70 -5.15 -4.40
N ARG A 50 -4.88 -4.55 -5.58
CA ARG A 50 -3.99 -3.52 -6.12
C ARG A 50 -3.95 -2.28 -5.22
N HIS A 51 -5.10 -1.78 -4.78
CA HIS A 51 -5.19 -0.60 -3.92
C HIS A 51 -4.44 -0.79 -2.59
N ILE A 52 -4.68 -1.92 -1.90
CA ILE A 52 -4.03 -2.25 -0.63
C ILE A 52 -2.51 -2.42 -0.81
N SER A 53 -2.08 -3.00 -1.93
CA SER A 53 -0.66 -3.17 -2.25
C SER A 53 0.03 -1.82 -2.52
N LEU A 54 -0.61 -0.93 -3.28
CA LEU A 54 -0.05 0.37 -3.67
C LEU A 54 -0.01 1.38 -2.52
N ALA A 55 -0.91 1.29 -1.54
CA ALA A 55 -0.94 2.21 -0.40
C ALA A 55 0.41 2.27 0.35
N ARG A 56 1.15 1.16 0.42
CA ARG A 56 2.48 1.11 1.04
C ARG A 56 3.55 1.78 0.19
N VAL A 57 3.51 1.58 -1.13
CA VAL A 57 4.42 2.27 -2.06
C VAL A 57 4.19 3.78 -1.99
N ASP A 58 2.93 4.21 -1.93
CA ASP A 58 2.57 5.62 -1.79
C ASP A 58 3.01 6.20 -0.44
N TRP A 59 2.87 5.45 0.66
CA TRP A 59 3.38 5.89 1.97
C TRP A 59 4.90 6.10 1.95
N PHE A 60 5.66 5.12 1.45
CA PHE A 60 7.11 5.27 1.28
C PHE A 60 7.45 6.38 0.30
N ALA A 61 6.70 6.55 -0.80
CA ALA A 61 6.99 7.61 -1.76
C ALA A 61 6.73 9.00 -1.16
N ARG A 62 5.67 9.16 -0.37
CA ARG A 62 5.36 10.44 0.30
C ARG A 62 6.36 10.75 1.42
N ASP A 63 6.77 9.75 2.20
CA ASP A 63 7.70 9.96 3.31
C ASP A 63 9.16 10.10 2.82
N LEU A 64 9.56 9.31 1.81
CA LEU A 64 10.93 9.33 1.26
C LEU A 64 11.15 10.50 0.28
N PHE A 65 10.15 10.89 -0.52
CA PHE A 65 10.27 11.99 -1.49
C PHE A 65 9.59 13.29 -1.05
N GLY A 66 8.77 13.28 0.01
CA GLY A 66 8.17 14.50 0.56
C GLY A 66 9.11 15.32 1.46
N HIS A 67 10.22 14.74 1.92
CA HIS A 67 11.25 15.41 2.72
C HIS A 67 12.51 15.81 1.94
N ILE A 68 12.62 15.44 0.66
CA ILE A 68 13.67 15.95 -0.23
C ILE A 68 13.12 17.17 -0.95
N THR A 69 13.33 18.36 -0.39
CA THR A 69 13.37 19.57 -1.21
C THR A 69 14.47 19.37 -2.24
N LEU A 70 14.10 19.00 -3.46
CA LEU A 70 14.98 19.15 -4.61
C LEU A 70 15.34 20.63 -4.66
N PRO A 71 16.64 21.01 -4.60
CA PRO A 71 17.00 22.39 -4.86
C PRO A 71 16.42 22.76 -6.24
N PRO A 72 15.86 23.97 -6.40
CA PRO A 72 15.40 24.40 -7.71
C PRO A 72 16.55 24.17 -8.69
N LEU A 73 16.23 23.55 -9.83
CA LEU A 73 17.16 23.44 -10.95
C LEU A 73 17.67 24.85 -11.21
N ALA A 74 18.93 25.12 -10.87
CA ALA A 74 19.54 26.40 -11.14
C ALA A 74 19.34 26.68 -12.62
N ASP A 75 18.82 27.87 -12.92
CA ASP A 75 18.63 28.30 -14.31
C ASP A 75 19.95 28.12 -15.07
N PRO A 76 19.93 27.54 -16.27
CA PRO A 76 21.14 27.37 -17.05
C PRO A 76 21.72 28.77 -17.36
N VAL A 77 22.97 28.97 -16.95
CA VAL A 77 23.82 30.13 -17.27
C VAL A 77 23.99 30.26 -18.78
#